data_AF-A0A818C9U0-F1
#
_entry.id   AF-A0A818C9U0-F1
#
_cell.length_a   1.000
_cell.length_b   1.000
_cell.length_c   1.000
_cell.angle_alpha   90.00
_cell.angle_beta   90.00
_cell.angle_gamma   90.00
#
_symmetry.space_group_name_H-M   'P 1'
#
loop_
_entity.id
_entity.type
_entity.pdbx_description
1 polymer ?
#
loop_
_entity_poly.entity_id
_entity_poly.type
_entity_poly.pdbx_seq_one_letter_code
_entity_poly.pdbx_strand_id
1 'polypeptide(L)'
;MSNIFDQDFCPACGTILPLPDGSPIIQCLLCKKTQDISVFHGTQSTVHVNFHNVEDEMKTLENNEAVEGTLIQRKCPRCGHDEMSFTTRQLRSADEGQTVFYLCPKCSFQELENS
;
A
#
# COMPACT_ATOMS: atom_id res chain seq x y z
N MET A 1 15.84 19.71 -20.68
CA MET A 1 15.99 19.38 -19.25
C MET A 1 15.12 20.33 -18.46
N SER A 2 13.82 20.07 -18.40
CA SER A 2 12.89 20.82 -17.55
C SER A 2 13.14 20.35 -16.11
N ASN A 3 13.63 21.26 -15.27
CA ASN A 3 13.72 21.06 -13.83
C ASN A 3 12.27 20.92 -13.31
N ILE A 4 11.79 19.69 -13.20
CA ILE A 4 10.52 19.38 -12.53
C ILE A 4 10.85 19.40 -11.03
N PHE A 5 10.99 20.60 -10.48
CA PHE A 5 10.85 20.76 -9.03
C PHE A 5 9.37 20.59 -8.74
N ASP A 6 9.03 19.40 -8.25
CA ASP A 6 7.68 19.04 -7.88
C ASP A 6 7.27 19.96 -6.72
N GLN A 7 6.30 20.85 -7.00
CA GLN A 7 5.99 22.03 -6.16
C GLN A 7 5.50 21.62 -4.77
N ASP A 8 5.07 20.36 -4.63
CA ASP A 8 4.60 19.75 -3.40
C ASP A 8 5.72 19.48 -2.38
N PHE A 9 7.00 19.56 -2.79
CA PHE A 9 8.14 19.27 -1.92
C PHE A 9 8.94 20.52 -1.57
N CYS A 10 9.45 20.53 -0.33
CA CYS A 10 10.32 21.59 0.13
C CYS A 10 11.63 21.61 -0.68
N PRO A 11 12.01 22.73 -1.31
CA PRO A 11 13.20 22.81 -2.16
C PRO A 11 14.53 22.72 -1.38
N ALA A 12 14.49 22.72 -0.04
CA ALA A 12 15.70 22.63 0.79
C ALA A 12 15.93 21.23 1.38
N CYS A 13 14.87 20.48 1.74
CA CYS A 13 15.01 19.19 2.41
C CYS A 13 14.19 18.06 1.79
N GLY A 14 13.42 18.32 0.73
CA GLY A 14 12.62 17.31 0.03
C GLY A 14 11.44 16.77 0.84
N THR A 15 11.07 17.39 1.96
CA THR A 15 9.87 17.03 2.73
C THR A 15 8.62 17.57 2.04
N ILE A 16 7.54 16.79 2.04
CA ILE A 16 6.24 17.23 1.55
C ILE A 16 5.79 18.48 2.31
N LEU A 17 5.36 19.51 1.57
CA LEU A 17 4.83 20.74 2.12
C LEU A 17 3.39 20.53 2.60
N PRO A 18 2.96 21.17 3.70
CA PRO A 18 1.58 21.08 4.15
C PRO A 18 0.64 21.76 3.15
N LEU A 19 -0.62 21.31 3.13
CA LEU A 19 -1.66 21.98 2.36
C LEU A 19 -1.80 23.44 2.83
N PRO A 20 -2.04 24.39 1.90
CA PRO A 20 -2.25 25.77 2.29
C PRO A 20 -3.51 25.90 3.15
N ASP A 21 -3.39 26.57 4.29
CA ASP A 21 -4.46 26.82 5.27
C ASP A 21 -5.17 28.17 5.04
N GLY A 22 -4.95 28.78 3.88
CA GLY A 22 -5.41 30.14 3.55
C GLY A 22 -4.40 31.23 3.89
N SER A 23 -3.27 30.89 4.53
CA SER A 23 -2.16 31.82 4.70
C SER A 23 -1.40 32.03 3.37
N PRO A 24 -0.77 33.20 3.17
CA PRO A 24 0.02 33.48 1.96
C PRO A 24 1.37 32.75 1.94
N ILE A 25 1.74 32.08 3.04
CA ILE A 25 3.06 31.48 3.23
C ILE A 25 2.89 30.06 3.73
N ILE A 26 3.52 29.12 3.03
CA ILE A 26 3.62 27.73 3.46
C ILE A 26 4.97 27.52 4.14
N GLN A 27 4.97 26.90 5.32
CA GLN A 27 6.18 26.60 6.07
C GLN A 27 6.46 25.09 6.08
N CYS A 28 7.68 24.70 5.72
CA CYS A 28 8.12 23.32 5.84
C CYS A 28 8.17 22.88 7.30
N LEU A 29 7.53 21.76 7.62
CA LEU A 29 7.46 21.24 8.99
C LEU A 29 8.81 20.73 9.51
N LEU A 30 9.68 20.26 8.61
CA LEU A 30 11.01 19.73 8.95
C LEU A 30 12.06 20.83 9.10
N CYS A 31 12.40 21.53 8.02
CA CYS A 31 13.52 22.49 8.00
C CYS A 31 13.12 23.95 8.27
N LYS A 32 11.83 24.22 8.48
CA LYS A 32 11.25 25.55 8.77
C LYS A 32 11.39 26.59 7.66
N LYS A 33 11.89 26.21 6.48
CA LYS A 33 11.91 27.09 5.30
C LYS A 33 10.49 27.47 4.89
N THR A 34 10.30 28.74 4.55
CA THR A 34 9.03 29.30 4.09
C THR A 34 9.02 29.48 2.57
N GLN A 35 7.84 29.38 1.99
CA GLN A 35 7.60 29.57 0.57
C GLN A 35 6.26 30.27 0.36
N ASP A 36 6.20 31.15 -0.63
CA ASP A 36 4.97 31.86 -0.97
C ASP A 36 3.98 30.91 -1.68
N ILE A 37 2.71 31.00 -1.31
CA ILE A 37 1.64 30.18 -1.92
C ILE A 37 1.50 30.46 -3.42
N SER A 38 1.95 31.62 -3.91
CA SER A 38 1.95 31.96 -5.33
C SER A 38 2.73 30.99 -6.21
N VAL A 39 3.64 30.20 -5.64
CA VAL A 39 4.33 29.13 -6.37
C VAL A 39 3.36 28.03 -6.82
N PHE A 40 2.21 27.88 -6.15
CA PHE A 40 1.14 26.94 -6.50
C PHE A 40 0.03 27.57 -7.38
N HIS A 41 0.25 28.78 -7.92
CA HIS A 41 -0.73 29.41 -8.81
C HIS A 41 -1.01 28.56 -10.05
N GLY A 42 -2.28 28.25 -10.28
CA GLY A 42 -2.75 27.41 -11.38
C GLY A 42 -2.90 25.92 -11.03
N THR A 43 -2.55 25.53 -9.80
CA THR A 43 -2.73 24.16 -9.31
C THR A 43 -4.09 24.02 -8.62
N GLN A 44 -4.92 23.08 -9.12
CA GLN A 44 -6.17 22.70 -8.47
C GLN A 44 -5.98 21.36 -7.78
N SER A 45 -6.10 21.34 -6.46
CA SER A 45 -6.10 20.12 -5.66
C SER A 45 -7.52 19.76 -5.25
N THR A 46 -8.01 18.60 -5.69
CA THR A 46 -9.30 18.05 -5.25
C THR A 46 -9.05 16.93 -4.25
N VAL A 47 -9.60 17.04 -3.05
CA VAL A 47 -9.51 16.00 -2.02
C VAL A 47 -10.79 15.19 -2.04
N HIS A 48 -10.69 13.90 -2.32
CA HIS A 48 -11.80 12.95 -2.19
C HIS A 48 -11.61 12.15 -0.91
N VAL A 49 -12.57 12.26 0.01
CA VAL A 49 -12.63 11.41 1.21
C VAL A 49 -13.71 10.37 0.97
N ASN A 50 -13.27 9.14 0.69
CA ASN A 50 -14.18 8.01 0.54
C ASN A 50 -14.33 7.35 1.91
N PHE A 51 -15.54 7.38 2.46
CA PHE A 51 -15.90 6.58 3.63
C PHE A 51 -16.36 5.21 3.15
N HIS A 52 -15.51 4.20 3.25
CA HIS A 52 -15.93 2.82 3.01
C HIS A 52 -16.64 2.30 4.26
N ASN A 53 -17.84 1.74 4.07
CA ASN A 53 -18.50 0.99 5.13
C ASN A 53 -17.80 -0.37 5.26
N VAL A 54 -17.56 -0.82 6.49
CA VAL A 54 -16.88 -2.10 6.80
C VAL A 54 -17.56 -3.29 6.09
N GLU A 55 -18.87 -3.20 5.86
CA GLU A 55 -19.69 -4.22 5.18
C GLU A 55 -19.39 -4.35 3.68
N ASP A 56 -18.97 -3.27 3.01
CA ASP A 56 -18.65 -3.28 1.59
C ASP A 56 -17.25 -3.88 1.32
N GLU A 57 -16.31 -3.72 2.26
CA GLU A 57 -14.98 -4.34 2.17
C GLU A 57 -15.05 -5.87 2.34
N MET A 58 -15.90 -6.40 3.23
CA MET A 58 -16.07 -7.85 3.40
C MET A 58 -16.53 -8.55 2.11
N LYS A 59 -17.44 -7.95 1.34
CA LYS A 59 -17.95 -8.54 0.08
C LYS A 59 -16.92 -8.60 -1.04
N THR A 60 -15.89 -7.74 -1.01
CA THR A 60 -14.83 -7.76 -2.02
C THR A 60 -13.76 -8.81 -1.74
N LEU A 61 -13.59 -9.20 -0.47
CA LEU A 61 -12.72 -10.30 -0.07
C LEU A 61 -13.33 -11.67 -0.44
N GLU A 62 -14.64 -11.84 -0.26
CA GLU A 62 -15.35 -13.09 -0.60
C GLU A 62 -15.34 -13.40 -2.11
N ASN A 63 -15.34 -12.38 -2.98
CA ASN A 63 -15.35 -12.57 -4.43
C ASN A 63 -13.96 -12.85 -5.05
N ASN A 64 -12.88 -12.76 -4.26
CA ASN A 64 -11.51 -13.09 -4.69
C ASN A 64 -11.03 -14.45 -4.14
N GLU A 65 -11.94 -15.35 -3.77
CA GLU A 65 -11.61 -16.76 -3.46
C GLU A 65 -11.34 -17.59 -4.72
N ALA A 66 -10.76 -17.01 -5.77
CA ALA A 66 -10.08 -17.81 -6.76
C ALA A 66 -8.82 -18.36 -6.07
N VAL A 67 -8.76 -19.67 -5.86
CA VAL A 67 -7.57 -20.35 -5.33
C VAL A 67 -6.39 -20.03 -6.25
N GLU A 68 -5.61 -19.02 -5.87
CA GLU A 68 -4.49 -18.52 -6.65
C GLU A 68 -3.23 -19.33 -6.27
N GLY A 69 -2.69 -20.07 -7.24
CA GLY A 69 -1.44 -20.80 -7.05
C GLY A 69 -1.49 -22.25 -7.52
N THR A 70 -0.35 -22.93 -7.40
CA THR A 70 -0.21 -24.34 -7.79
C THR A 70 -0.55 -25.22 -6.59
N LEU A 71 -1.29 -26.31 -6.79
CA LEU A 71 -1.61 -27.27 -5.73
C LEU A 71 -0.39 -28.16 -5.41
N ILE A 72 -0.13 -28.37 -4.12
CA ILE A 72 0.90 -29.27 -3.61
C ILE A 72 0.32 -30.22 -2.55
N GLN A 73 0.97 -31.38 -2.37
CA GLN A 73 0.64 -32.34 -1.31
C GLN A 73 1.18 -31.84 0.04
N ARG A 74 0.42 -30.94 0.67
CA ARG A 74 0.65 -30.45 2.03
C ARG A 74 -0.65 -30.53 2.80
N LYS A 75 -0.61 -31.20 3.96
CA LYS A 75 -1.80 -31.37 4.79
C LYS A 75 -2.15 -30.09 5.53
N CYS A 76 -3.39 -29.61 5.37
CA CYS A 76 -3.91 -28.45 6.08
C CYS A 76 -3.99 -28.74 7.60
N PRO A 77 -3.35 -27.94 8.46
CA PRO A 77 -3.37 -28.15 9.91
C PRO A 77 -4.75 -27.88 10.54
N ARG A 78 -5.64 -27.17 9.84
CA ARG A 78 -6.97 -26.82 10.34
C ARG A 78 -8.03 -27.89 10.03
N CYS A 79 -8.13 -28.34 8.78
CA CYS A 79 -9.21 -29.24 8.34
C CYS A 79 -8.71 -30.63 7.89
N GLY A 80 -7.40 -30.84 7.84
CA GLY A 80 -6.78 -32.12 7.48
C GLY A 80 -6.87 -32.48 5.99
N HIS A 81 -7.23 -31.55 5.11
CA HIS A 81 -7.18 -31.75 3.66
C HIS A 81 -5.74 -31.95 3.19
N ASP A 82 -5.49 -32.88 2.27
CA ASP A 82 -4.13 -33.32 1.89
C ASP A 82 -3.43 -32.40 0.89
N GLU A 83 -4.15 -31.44 0.30
CA GLU A 83 -3.61 -30.50 -0.68
C GLU A 83 -3.80 -29.05 -0.22
N MET A 84 -2.81 -28.21 -0.53
CA MET A 84 -2.87 -26.76 -0.37
C MET A 84 -2.29 -26.10 -1.62
N SER A 85 -2.84 -24.94 -1.99
CA SER A 85 -2.25 -24.11 -3.03
C SER A 85 -1.07 -23.33 -2.45
N PHE A 86 0.00 -23.17 -3.22
CA PHE A 86 1.14 -22.34 -2.83
C PHE A 86 1.34 -21.17 -3.79
N THR A 87 1.70 -20.02 -3.22
CA THR A 87 2.19 -18.85 -3.94
C THR A 87 3.38 -18.24 -3.20
N THR A 88 4.25 -17.52 -3.89
CA THR A 88 5.44 -16.90 -3.31
C THR A 88 5.44 -15.40 -3.60
N ARG A 89 5.83 -14.60 -2.61
CA ARG A 89 5.94 -13.15 -2.76
C ARG A 89 7.12 -12.64 -1.95
N GLN A 90 7.90 -11.73 -2.56
CA GLN A 90 8.93 -11.01 -1.82
C GLN A 90 8.26 -9.89 -1.02
N LEU A 91 8.34 -9.97 0.31
CA LEU A 91 7.80 -8.96 1.22
C LEU A 91 8.89 -8.09 1.85
N ARG A 92 10.16 -8.48 1.70
CA ARG A 92 11.30 -7.87 2.37
C ARG A 92 12.38 -7.50 1.36
N SER A 93 13.49 -7.00 1.88
CA SER A 93 14.65 -6.63 1.07
C SER A 93 15.15 -7.82 0.25
N ALA A 94 15.84 -7.54 -0.86
CA ALA A 94 16.29 -8.58 -1.80
C ALA A 94 17.32 -9.56 -1.22
N ASP A 95 17.90 -9.24 -0.07
CA ASP A 95 18.80 -10.09 0.71
C ASP A 95 18.07 -11.12 1.59
N GLU A 96 16.75 -10.99 1.77
CA GLU A 96 15.92 -11.94 2.50
C GLU A 96 15.21 -12.91 1.56
N GLY A 97 15.00 -14.15 2.03
CA GLY A 97 14.28 -15.19 1.29
C GLY A 97 12.83 -14.81 0.98
N GLN A 98 12.22 -15.50 0.01
CA GLN A 98 10.83 -15.25 -0.36
C GLN A 98 9.88 -15.73 0.75
N THR A 99 8.75 -15.04 0.92
CA THR A 99 7.65 -15.54 1.76
C THR A 99 6.77 -16.46 0.93
N VAL A 100 6.54 -17.67 1.45
CA VAL A 100 5.63 -18.66 0.88
C VAL A 100 4.28 -18.58 1.58
N PHE A 101 3.21 -18.55 0.80
CA PHE A 101 1.84 -18.53 1.24
C PHE A 101 1.18 -19.84 0.84
N TYR A 102 0.63 -20.57 1.82
CA TYR A 102 -0.15 -21.77 1.58
C TYR A 102 -1.62 -21.48 1.87
N LEU A 103 -2.50 -21.68 0.88
CA LEU A 103 -3.95 -21.52 1.02
C LEU A 103 -4.65 -22.86 0.85
N CYS A 104 -5.43 -23.26 1.86
CA CYS A 104 -6.24 -24.47 1.81
C CYS A 104 -7.49 -24.23 0.94
N PRO A 105 -7.66 -24.95 -0.20
CA PRO A 105 -8.82 -24.76 -1.08
C PRO A 105 -10.14 -25.20 -0.44
N LYS A 106 -10.12 -25.96 0.67
CA LYS A 106 -11.32 -26.49 1.32
C LYS A 106 -11.88 -25.60 2.43
N CYS A 107 -11.02 -24.89 3.17
CA CYS A 107 -11.45 -24.11 4.34
C CYS A 107 -10.90 -22.68 4.36
N SER A 108 -10.28 -22.24 3.26
CA SER A 108 -9.67 -20.92 3.09
C SER A 108 -8.66 -20.56 4.19
N PHE A 109 -8.09 -21.56 4.87
CA PHE A 109 -7.03 -21.33 5.86
C PHE A 109 -5.72 -20.99 5.17
N GLN A 110 -5.09 -19.90 5.59
CA GLN A 110 -3.82 -19.42 5.07
C GLN A 110 -2.70 -19.61 6.10
N GLU A 111 -1.58 -20.18 5.66
CA GLU A 111 -0.34 -20.34 6.42
C GLU A 111 0.77 -19.54 5.72
N LEU A 112 1.61 -18.83 6.50
CA LEU A 112 2.74 -18.07 5.99
C LEU A 112 4.04 -18.69 6.49
N GLU A 113 4.95 -18.96 5.57
CA GLU A 113 6.28 -19.50 5.84
C GLU A 113 7.34 -18.55 5.27
N ASN A 114 8.23 -18.03 6.11
CA ASN A 114 9.35 -17.20 5.65
C ASN A 114 10.53 -18.12 5.36
N SER A 115 11.02 -18.13 4.11
CA SER A 115 12.24 -18.85 3.72
C SER A 115 13.51 -18.09 4.08
#